data_AF-A0A183G047-F1
#
_entry.id   AF-A0A183G047-F1
#
_cell.length_a   1.000
_cell.length_b   1.000
_cell.length_c   1.000
_cell.angle_alpha   90.00
_cell.angle_beta   90.00
_cell.angle_gamma   90.00
#
_symmetry.space_group_name_H-M   'P 1'
#
loop_
_entity.id
_entity.type
_entity.pdbx_description
1 polymer ?
#
loop_
_entity_poly.entity_id
_entity_poly.type
_entity_poly.pdbx_seq_one_letter_code
_entity_poly.pdbx_strand_id
1 'polypeptide(L)'
;MLSQPHVNGLGGPKHQNLLRNVIEEIRENAAEALYSLCEWGAEHANEFLMDVYPILKGVPLAEKFSAHHLSAWICLVKLTSQNVLSQTNTAAVVLANFVKEIRNETVWSDQSVCGTAQLACAISLRSLAVSPADHLNITNVEVDVDKVVDRAVRNMAMLFIRHGVIGSDYFKQCCTHIRVVDSLLKQLIALFPAKLMEIERNSEDELTWVDEMSEKGQQATPALLYETFLRCVSDLYQIADDPKSSEAVKLCIVELSVAFSTSGSMELCRFAERARLPHHVVHAVAYLDLLCAVCRTRQVASFLFDVFARAPAHDDGSVGWDHVMTALRSYERLFRERPGGTSVFGHSLTAQQLPKAVIPPKELIGLITWINLCRTVVDLDDDAAEVFIEERQWAVLDAALGVVSAPVPLPLKGALLRLIAALAKRELSAHRIWTALNAHQLCTFAENGALLGLQKELEERECTEEMFDTSLGLVHVLRSLLSHSHM
;
A
#
# COMPACT_ATOMS: atom_id res chain seq x y z
N MET A 1 0.78 32.02 16.03
CA MET A 1 1.41 33.00 15.11
C MET A 1 2.45 32.40 14.15
N LEU A 2 2.61 31.07 14.05
CA LEU A 2 3.56 30.43 13.11
C LEU A 2 2.87 29.68 11.96
N SER A 3 1.53 29.72 11.87
CA SER A 3 0.76 28.92 10.92
C SER A 3 0.65 29.53 9.52
N GLN A 4 1.01 30.81 9.31
CA GLN A 4 0.99 31.48 8.01
C GLN A 4 2.06 32.59 7.93
N PRO A 5 3.22 32.36 7.31
CA PRO A 5 4.26 33.39 7.20
C PRO A 5 4.00 34.24 5.96
N HIS A 6 2.92 35.03 5.98
CA HIS A 6 2.86 36.28 5.22
C HIS A 6 3.07 37.42 6.20
N VAL A 7 4.23 37.40 6.88
CA VAL A 7 4.66 38.52 7.72
C VAL A 7 5.35 39.52 6.80
N ASN A 8 4.62 40.56 6.41
CA ASN A 8 5.18 41.72 5.73
C ASN A 8 6.32 42.28 6.60
N GLY A 9 7.56 42.27 6.09
CA GLY A 9 8.74 42.79 6.80
C GLY A 9 9.96 41.86 6.87
N LEU A 10 9.84 40.58 6.50
CA LEU A 10 10.92 39.58 6.58
C LEU A 10 11.90 39.58 5.39
N GLY A 11 12.21 40.74 4.82
CA GLY A 11 13.15 40.84 3.68
C GLY A 11 12.67 40.14 2.40
N GLY A 12 13.57 40.03 1.41
CA GLY A 12 13.27 39.44 0.10
C GLY A 12 13.08 37.91 0.12
N PRO A 13 12.64 37.28 -0.99
CA PRO A 13 12.29 35.86 -1.06
C PRO A 13 13.38 34.90 -0.55
N LYS A 14 14.66 35.24 -0.76
CA LYS A 14 15.78 34.45 -0.23
C LYS A 14 15.81 34.40 1.30
N HIS A 15 15.55 35.52 1.97
CA HIS A 15 15.52 35.59 3.43
C HIS A 15 14.32 34.82 3.99
N GLN A 16 13.17 34.92 3.33
CA GLN A 16 11.97 34.16 3.70
C GLN A 16 12.19 32.65 3.57
N ASN A 17 12.87 32.20 2.50
CA ASN A 17 13.22 30.79 2.33
C ASN A 17 14.22 30.32 3.40
N LEU A 18 15.25 31.12 3.70
CA LEU A 18 16.21 30.79 4.76
C LEU A 18 15.49 30.63 6.11
N LEU A 19 14.61 31.57 6.46
CA LEU A 19 13.85 31.51 7.71
C LEU A 19 12.91 30.30 7.75
N ARG A 20 12.22 29.99 6.65
CA ARG A 20 11.39 28.78 6.57
C ARG A 20 12.21 27.52 6.81
N ASN A 21 13.37 27.39 6.18
CA ASN A 21 14.25 26.25 6.37
C ASN A 21 14.69 26.12 7.84
N VAL A 22 15.10 27.22 8.48
CA VAL A 22 15.48 27.23 9.90
C VAL A 22 14.30 26.84 10.80
N ILE A 23 13.08 27.30 10.50
CA ILE A 23 11.88 26.92 11.26
C ILE A 23 11.62 25.42 11.12
N GLU A 24 11.68 24.87 9.91
CA GLU A 24 11.46 23.43 9.71
C GLU A 24 12.55 22.59 10.42
N GLU A 25 13.81 23.01 10.36
CA GLU A 25 14.92 22.37 11.08
C GLU A 25 14.73 22.42 12.61
N ILE A 26 14.29 23.55 13.17
CA ILE A 26 13.97 23.66 14.61
C ILE A 26 12.85 22.70 14.98
N ARG A 27 11.85 22.54 14.13
CA ARG A 27 10.69 21.66 14.39
C ARG A 27 11.08 20.19 14.34
N GLU A 28 11.92 19.81 13.38
CA GLU A 28 12.51 18.47 13.30
C GLU A 28 13.33 18.17 14.57
N ASN A 29 14.26 19.05 14.93
CA ASN A 29 15.07 18.92 16.15
C ASN A 29 14.22 18.86 17.42
N ALA A 30 13.13 19.65 17.51
CA ALA A 30 12.22 19.61 18.64
C ALA A 30 11.46 18.28 18.73
N ALA A 31 11.02 17.72 17.59
CA ALA A 31 10.36 16.42 17.55
C ALA A 31 11.32 15.29 17.95
N GLU A 32 12.58 15.33 17.51
CA GLU A 32 13.61 14.37 17.92
C GLU A 32 13.98 14.48 19.40
N ALA A 33 14.11 15.71 19.91
CA ALA A 33 14.35 15.95 21.34
C ALA A 33 13.18 15.43 22.18
N LEU A 34 11.94 15.72 21.77
CA LEU A 34 10.73 15.24 22.44
C LEU A 34 10.67 13.71 22.46
N TYR A 35 10.99 13.06 21.35
CA TYR A 35 11.04 11.60 21.28
C TYR A 35 12.13 11.00 22.18
N SER A 36 13.32 11.61 22.19
CA SER A 36 14.39 11.21 23.08
C SER A 36 13.94 11.33 24.54
N LEU A 37 13.27 12.43 24.90
CA LEU A 37 12.68 12.59 26.23
C LEU A 37 11.65 11.51 26.55
N CYS A 38 10.81 11.10 25.59
CA CYS A 38 9.89 9.97 25.79
C CYS A 38 10.60 8.63 25.98
N GLU A 39 11.76 8.44 25.34
CA GLU A 39 12.54 7.21 25.42
C GLU A 39 13.31 7.09 26.75
N TRP A 40 13.91 8.18 27.21
CA TRP A 40 14.69 8.19 28.46
C TRP A 40 13.83 8.52 29.70
N GLY A 41 12.64 9.08 29.51
CA GLY A 41 11.74 9.53 30.57
C GLY A 41 10.75 8.48 31.09
N ALA A 42 11.05 7.18 30.95
CA ALA A 42 10.12 6.09 31.29
C ALA A 42 9.56 6.16 32.72
N GLU A 43 10.35 6.64 33.69
CA GLU A 43 9.91 6.83 35.08
C GLU A 43 8.86 7.93 35.25
N HIS A 44 8.90 8.95 34.39
CA HIS A 44 8.01 10.12 34.42
C HIS A 44 6.89 10.02 33.37
N ALA A 45 6.70 8.84 32.76
CA ALA A 45 5.73 8.65 31.68
C ALA A 45 4.30 9.06 32.09
N ASN A 46 3.89 8.76 33.32
CA ASN A 46 2.57 9.16 33.81
C ASN A 46 2.40 10.68 33.90
N GLU A 47 3.45 11.41 34.30
CA GLU A 47 3.43 12.87 34.40
C GLU A 47 3.32 13.50 33.02
N PHE A 48 4.14 13.04 32.07
CA PHE A 48 4.10 13.52 30.68
C PHE A 48 2.73 13.26 30.05
N LEU A 49 2.13 12.09 30.31
CA LEU A 49 0.82 11.76 29.79
C LEU A 49 -0.28 12.67 30.34
N MET A 50 -0.19 13.13 31.60
CA MET A 50 -1.15 14.09 32.17
C MET A 50 -1.16 15.43 31.44
N ASP A 51 -0.03 15.86 30.88
CA ASP A 51 0.05 17.06 30.04
C ASP A 51 -0.43 16.80 28.60
N VAL A 52 -0.27 15.57 28.10
CA VAL A 52 -0.67 15.18 26.74
C VAL A 52 -2.18 14.98 26.61
N TYR A 53 -2.86 14.40 27.60
CA TYR A 53 -4.29 14.10 27.50
C TYR A 53 -5.17 15.32 27.22
N PRO A 54 -5.02 16.48 27.89
CA PRO A 54 -5.83 17.67 27.60
C PRO A 54 -5.67 18.15 26.15
N ILE A 55 -4.46 18.07 25.59
CA ILE A 55 -4.18 18.48 24.21
C ILE A 55 -4.96 17.58 23.24
N LEU A 56 -4.90 16.26 23.43
CA LEU A 56 -5.55 15.32 22.52
C LEU A 56 -7.08 15.31 22.66
N LYS A 57 -7.60 15.48 23.88
CA LYS A 57 -9.05 15.59 24.12
C LYS A 57 -9.64 16.88 23.56
N GLY A 58 -8.83 17.94 23.47
CA GLY A 58 -9.21 19.24 22.94
C GLY A 58 -9.11 19.37 21.42
N VAL A 59 -8.71 18.31 20.70
CA VAL A 59 -8.59 18.36 19.23
C VAL A 59 -9.97 18.66 18.62
N PRO A 60 -10.13 19.79 17.91
CA PRO A 60 -11.41 20.18 17.33
C PRO A 60 -11.80 19.24 16.18
N LEU A 61 -13.10 18.93 16.11
CA LEU A 61 -13.67 18.05 15.09
C LEU A 61 -13.45 18.63 13.68
N ALA A 62 -13.03 17.77 12.75
CA ALA A 62 -12.86 18.08 11.33
C ALA A 62 -11.84 19.19 10.99
N GLU A 63 -11.00 19.59 11.94
CA GLU A 63 -9.84 20.44 11.65
C GLU A 63 -8.62 19.60 11.26
N LYS A 64 -7.71 20.21 10.49
CA LYS A 64 -6.43 19.57 10.16
C LYS A 64 -5.65 19.27 11.44
N PHE A 65 -5.07 18.07 11.51
CA PHE A 65 -4.24 17.66 12.62
C PHE A 65 -2.95 18.49 12.67
N SER A 66 -2.97 19.50 13.53
CA SER A 66 -1.89 20.47 13.67
C SER A 66 -0.59 19.83 14.19
N ALA A 67 0.52 20.54 14.06
CA ALA A 67 1.83 20.07 14.50
C ALA A 67 1.87 19.67 15.98
N HIS A 68 1.25 20.48 16.86
CA HIS A 68 1.29 20.21 18.29
C HIS A 68 0.37 19.04 18.68
N HIS A 69 -0.77 18.87 18.00
CA HIS A 69 -1.61 17.68 18.16
C HIS A 69 -0.85 16.42 17.72
N LEU A 70 -0.13 16.49 16.59
CA LEU A 70 0.71 15.40 16.11
C LEU A 70 1.81 15.03 17.10
N SER A 71 2.58 16.01 17.58
CA SER A 71 3.62 15.76 18.58
C SER A 71 3.06 15.14 19.86
N ALA A 72 1.93 15.65 20.36
CA ALA A 72 1.27 15.08 21.54
C ALA A 72 0.81 13.62 21.30
N TRP A 73 0.30 13.32 20.12
CA TRP A 73 -0.13 11.97 19.75
C TRP A 73 1.05 11.00 19.64
N ILE A 74 2.15 11.45 19.01
CA ILE A 74 3.40 10.67 18.92
C ILE A 74 3.96 10.38 20.32
N CYS A 75 3.93 11.37 21.23
CA CYS A 75 4.30 11.17 22.63
C CYS A 75 3.44 10.13 23.32
N LEU A 76 2.11 10.22 23.18
CA LEU A 76 1.19 9.24 23.75
C LEU A 76 1.59 7.83 23.34
N VAL A 77 1.68 7.57 22.03
CA VAL A 77 1.99 6.24 21.49
C VAL A 77 3.38 5.75 21.93
N LYS A 78 4.40 6.62 21.92
CA LYS A 78 5.76 6.24 22.32
C LYS A 78 5.87 5.97 23.83
N LEU A 79 5.31 6.83 24.68
CA LEU A 79 5.37 6.68 26.15
C LEU A 79 4.64 5.43 26.62
N THR A 80 3.58 5.01 25.92
CA THR A 80 2.85 3.78 26.25
C THR A 80 3.40 2.55 25.53
N SER A 81 4.39 2.69 24.65
CA SER A 81 4.97 1.53 23.94
C SER A 81 5.67 0.58 24.91
N GLN A 82 5.70 -0.71 24.56
CA GLN A 82 6.45 -1.72 25.32
C GLN A 82 7.90 -1.29 25.55
N ASN A 83 8.59 -0.74 24.53
CA ASN A 83 9.99 -0.33 24.63
C ASN A 83 10.25 0.66 25.77
N VAL A 84 9.30 1.53 26.09
CA VAL A 84 9.42 2.49 27.21
C VAL A 84 8.91 1.86 28.51
N LEU A 85 7.75 1.20 28.47
CA LEU A 85 7.12 0.66 29.67
C LEU A 85 7.88 -0.51 30.30
N SER A 86 8.63 -1.30 29.52
CA SER A 86 9.51 -2.36 30.02
C SER A 86 10.70 -1.82 30.83
N GLN A 87 11.00 -0.52 30.72
CA GLN A 87 12.12 0.12 31.44
C GLN A 87 11.69 0.70 32.80
N THR A 88 10.41 0.59 33.18
CA THR A 88 9.87 1.22 34.39
C THR A 88 9.05 0.26 35.23
N ASN A 89 9.12 0.42 36.55
CA ASN A 89 8.29 -0.35 37.50
C ASN A 89 6.86 0.21 37.62
N THR A 90 6.56 1.33 36.95
CA THR A 90 5.25 2.01 37.04
C THR A 90 4.31 1.66 35.87
N ALA A 91 4.69 0.71 35.01
CA ALA A 91 3.92 0.34 33.81
C ALA A 91 2.44 0.03 34.12
N ALA A 92 2.16 -0.72 35.22
CA ALA A 92 0.80 -1.01 35.65
C ALA A 92 -0.03 0.25 35.90
N VAL A 93 0.56 1.23 36.58
CA VAL A 93 -0.10 2.49 36.98
C VAL A 93 -0.35 3.35 35.76
N VAL A 94 0.65 3.47 34.87
CA VAL A 94 0.54 4.20 33.61
C VAL A 94 -0.62 3.65 32.77
N LEU A 95 -0.67 2.33 32.59
CA LEU A 95 -1.72 1.68 31.80
C LEU A 95 -3.08 1.74 32.48
N ALA A 96 -3.17 1.56 33.80
CA ALA A 96 -4.42 1.69 34.54
C ALA A 96 -5.00 3.10 34.43
N ASN A 97 -4.16 4.14 34.45
CA ASN A 97 -4.58 5.52 34.23
C ASN A 97 -5.01 5.72 32.77
N PHE A 98 -4.21 5.24 31.81
CA PHE A 98 -4.56 5.37 30.40
C PHE A 98 -5.92 4.72 30.08
N VAL A 99 -6.19 3.55 30.66
CA VAL A 99 -7.48 2.85 30.57
C VAL A 99 -8.64 3.72 31.09
N LYS A 100 -8.45 4.47 32.18
CA LYS A 100 -9.49 5.40 32.68
C LYS A 100 -9.76 6.51 31.67
N GLU A 101 -8.70 7.08 31.09
CA GLU A 101 -8.81 8.17 30.11
C GLU A 101 -9.57 7.76 28.84
N ILE A 102 -9.34 6.54 28.34
CA ILE A 102 -10.00 6.04 27.12
C ILE A 102 -11.39 5.42 27.39
N ARG A 103 -11.77 5.17 28.65
CA ARG A 103 -13.12 4.72 29.01
C ARG A 103 -14.12 5.87 29.03
N ASN A 104 -13.68 7.07 29.40
CA ASN A 104 -14.54 8.23 29.38
C ASN A 104 -14.58 8.88 27.99
N GLU A 105 -15.28 8.27 27.05
CA GLU A 105 -15.32 8.75 25.65
C GLU A 105 -15.92 10.17 25.52
N THR A 106 -16.79 10.57 26.45
CA THR A 106 -17.50 11.86 26.41
C THR A 106 -16.62 13.11 26.56
N VAL A 107 -15.39 12.95 27.07
CA VAL A 107 -14.47 14.09 27.24
C VAL A 107 -13.61 14.34 26.00
N TRP A 108 -13.70 13.48 24.98
CA TRP A 108 -12.96 13.61 23.74
C TRP A 108 -13.80 14.38 22.72
N SER A 109 -13.28 15.53 22.28
CA SER A 109 -13.97 16.39 21.30
C SER A 109 -14.11 15.70 19.94
N ASP A 110 -13.08 14.95 19.54
CA ASP A 110 -13.08 14.08 18.36
C ASP A 110 -12.96 12.61 18.80
N GLN A 111 -13.99 11.82 18.52
CA GLN A 111 -14.03 10.41 18.86
C GLN A 111 -13.00 9.60 18.08
N SER A 112 -12.59 10.04 16.90
CA SER A 112 -11.57 9.34 16.13
C SER A 112 -10.18 9.47 16.72
N VAL A 113 -9.88 10.61 17.35
CA VAL A 113 -8.67 10.75 18.18
C VAL A 113 -8.73 9.79 19.38
N CYS A 114 -9.88 9.71 20.07
CA CYS A 114 -10.09 8.73 21.14
C CYS A 114 -9.85 7.29 20.65
N GLY A 115 -10.38 6.95 19.46
CA GLY A 115 -10.19 5.65 18.83
C GLY A 115 -8.72 5.30 18.63
N THR A 116 -7.89 6.25 18.19
CA THR A 116 -6.43 5.99 18.06
C THR A 116 -5.75 5.77 19.41
N ALA A 117 -6.18 6.47 20.47
CA ALA A 117 -5.67 6.27 21.81
C ALA A 117 -6.11 4.90 22.39
N GLN A 118 -7.35 4.49 22.13
CA GLN A 118 -7.87 3.16 22.47
C GLN A 118 -7.04 2.06 21.81
N LEU A 119 -6.71 2.22 20.52
CA LEU A 119 -5.86 1.28 19.80
C LEU A 119 -4.46 1.18 20.40
N ALA A 120 -3.82 2.33 20.66
CA ALA A 120 -2.49 2.37 21.27
C ALA A 120 -2.50 1.67 22.63
N CYS A 121 -3.51 1.95 23.47
CA CYS A 121 -3.68 1.28 24.77
C CYS A 121 -3.80 -0.24 24.64
N ALA A 122 -4.64 -0.72 23.71
CA ALA A 122 -4.82 -2.15 23.48
C ALA A 122 -3.52 -2.84 23.04
N ILE A 123 -2.76 -2.21 22.14
CA ILE A 123 -1.45 -2.71 21.69
C ILE A 123 -0.44 -2.72 22.83
N SER A 124 -0.37 -1.66 23.64
CA SER A 124 0.50 -1.60 24.82
C SER A 124 0.19 -2.71 25.83
N LEU A 125 -1.09 -2.91 26.15
CA LEU A 125 -1.53 -3.98 27.07
C LEU A 125 -1.18 -5.36 26.52
N ARG A 126 -1.47 -5.62 25.24
CA ARG A 126 -1.22 -6.93 24.61
C ARG A 126 0.27 -7.22 24.48
N SER A 127 1.08 -6.25 24.07
CA SER A 127 2.53 -6.40 23.90
C SER A 127 3.24 -6.75 25.21
N LEU A 128 2.90 -6.07 26.31
CA LEU A 128 3.44 -6.39 27.63
C LEU A 128 2.89 -7.73 28.16
N ALA A 129 1.63 -8.07 27.88
CA ALA A 129 1.02 -9.32 28.34
C ALA A 129 1.66 -10.56 27.69
N VAL A 130 2.04 -10.48 26.42
CA VAL A 130 2.70 -11.60 25.72
C VAL A 130 4.21 -11.66 25.97
N SER A 131 4.79 -10.60 26.56
CA SER A 131 6.21 -10.54 26.88
C SER A 131 6.55 -11.40 28.10
N PRO A 132 7.44 -12.40 27.99
CA PRO A 132 7.84 -13.22 29.13
C PRO A 132 8.49 -12.40 30.25
N ALA A 133 9.17 -11.29 29.91
CA ALA A 133 9.83 -10.42 30.89
C ALA A 133 8.85 -9.46 31.59
N ASP A 134 7.79 -9.02 30.90
CA ASP A 134 6.97 -7.90 31.37
C ASP A 134 5.58 -8.30 31.87
N HIS A 135 5.08 -9.49 31.53
CA HIS A 135 3.69 -9.88 31.79
C HIS A 135 3.28 -9.75 33.27
N LEU A 136 4.20 -9.97 34.21
CA LEU A 136 3.94 -9.82 35.66
C LEU A 136 3.69 -8.37 36.07
N ASN A 137 4.27 -7.40 35.34
CA ASN A 137 4.21 -5.97 35.66
C ASN A 137 2.83 -5.36 35.40
N ILE A 138 1.92 -6.06 34.71
CA ILE A 138 0.61 -5.52 34.33
C ILE A 138 -0.58 -6.37 34.80
N THR A 139 -0.33 -7.40 35.62
CA THR A 139 -1.34 -8.36 36.10
C THR A 139 -2.54 -7.72 36.80
N ASN A 140 -2.34 -6.55 37.43
CA ASN A 140 -3.38 -5.83 38.16
C ASN A 140 -4.25 -4.92 37.27
N VAL A 141 -4.00 -4.87 35.96
CA VAL A 141 -4.76 -4.03 35.01
C VAL A 141 -5.88 -4.84 34.39
N GLU A 142 -7.07 -4.84 35.01
CA GLU A 142 -8.23 -5.59 34.53
C GLU A 142 -8.97 -4.86 33.40
N VAL A 143 -8.72 -5.29 32.16
CA VAL A 143 -9.36 -4.75 30.95
C VAL A 143 -9.59 -5.84 29.92
N ASP A 144 -10.78 -5.83 29.33
CA ASP A 144 -11.07 -6.61 28.13
C ASP A 144 -10.45 -5.92 26.92
N VAL A 145 -9.23 -6.34 26.57
CA VAL A 145 -8.43 -5.74 25.49
C VAL A 145 -9.14 -5.83 24.14
N ASP A 146 -9.83 -6.93 23.85
CA ASP A 146 -10.51 -7.13 22.57
C ASP A 146 -11.70 -6.16 22.43
N LYS A 147 -12.45 -5.90 23.51
CA LYS A 147 -13.46 -4.83 23.53
C LYS A 147 -12.86 -3.43 23.36
N VAL A 148 -11.62 -3.20 23.78
CA VAL A 148 -10.95 -1.91 23.54
C VAL A 148 -10.63 -1.75 22.05
N VAL A 149 -10.16 -2.82 21.40
CA VAL A 149 -9.93 -2.80 19.93
C VAL A 149 -11.24 -2.58 19.18
N ASP A 150 -12.33 -3.24 19.58
CA ASP A 150 -13.66 -3.04 18.96
C ASP A 150 -14.14 -1.59 19.06
N ARG A 151 -13.87 -0.93 20.19
CA ARG A 151 -14.16 0.50 20.38
C ARG A 151 -13.29 1.37 19.48
N ALA A 152 -12.00 1.07 19.39
CA ALA A 152 -11.07 1.79 18.51
C ALA A 152 -11.51 1.71 17.03
N VAL A 153 -11.89 0.52 16.56
CA VAL A 153 -12.38 0.29 15.20
C VAL A 153 -13.69 1.05 14.97
N ARG A 154 -14.66 0.96 15.89
CA ARG A 154 -15.93 1.70 15.81
C ARG A 154 -15.72 3.21 15.77
N ASN A 155 -14.73 3.71 16.49
CA ASN A 155 -14.36 5.11 16.53
C ASN A 155 -13.49 5.53 15.33
N MET A 156 -13.38 4.72 14.28
CA MET A 156 -12.67 5.07 13.03
C MET A 156 -11.18 5.35 13.22
N ALA A 157 -10.52 4.66 14.17
CA ALA A 157 -9.10 4.85 14.46
C ALA A 157 -8.21 4.73 13.21
N MET A 158 -8.43 3.71 12.37
CA MET A 158 -7.65 3.49 11.15
C MET A 158 -7.80 4.64 10.15
N LEU A 159 -9.02 5.14 9.97
CA LEU A 159 -9.30 6.25 9.06
C LEU A 159 -8.59 7.52 9.51
N PHE A 160 -8.57 7.79 10.82
CA PHE A 160 -7.89 8.94 11.38
C PHE A 160 -6.37 8.82 11.34
N ILE A 161 -5.80 7.62 11.59
CA ILE A 161 -4.36 7.41 11.41
C ILE A 161 -3.97 7.67 9.95
N ARG A 162 -4.75 7.18 8.99
CA ARG A 162 -4.50 7.38 7.56
C ARG A 162 -4.59 8.85 7.15
N HIS A 163 -5.72 9.51 7.40
CA HIS A 163 -5.96 10.86 6.86
C HIS A 163 -5.57 12.00 7.81
N GLY A 164 -5.69 11.78 9.12
CA GLY A 164 -5.33 12.77 10.16
C GLY A 164 -3.84 12.76 10.48
N VAL A 165 -3.27 11.58 10.78
CA VAL A 165 -1.87 11.46 11.19
C VAL A 165 -0.94 11.41 9.98
N ILE A 166 -1.04 10.37 9.13
CA ILE A 166 -0.17 10.19 7.95
C ILE A 166 -0.38 11.30 6.92
N GLY A 167 -1.64 11.74 6.75
CA GLY A 167 -2.01 12.86 5.89
C GLY A 167 -1.59 14.25 6.39
N SER A 168 -1.04 14.37 7.60
CA SER A 168 -0.57 15.66 8.13
C SER A 168 0.68 16.14 7.38
N ASP A 169 0.71 17.43 7.03
CA ASP A 169 1.84 18.07 6.36
C ASP A 169 3.15 17.96 7.19
N TYR A 170 3.03 17.79 8.52
CA TYR A 170 4.15 17.72 9.45
C TYR A 170 4.63 16.28 9.74
N PHE A 171 3.87 15.28 9.31
CA PHE A 171 4.19 13.88 9.57
C PHE A 171 5.47 13.45 8.83
N LYS A 172 5.56 13.82 7.55
CA LYS A 172 6.65 13.45 6.63
C LYS A 172 7.97 14.17 6.90
N GLN A 173 8.01 15.05 7.90
CA GLN A 173 9.18 15.88 8.22
C GLN A 173 10.15 15.19 9.18
N CYS A 174 9.76 14.10 9.84
CA CYS A 174 10.57 13.49 10.89
C CYS A 174 10.51 11.95 10.84
N CYS A 175 11.68 11.30 10.78
CA CYS A 175 11.81 9.83 10.77
C CYS A 175 11.16 9.18 12.00
N THR A 176 11.19 9.87 13.13
CA THR A 176 10.58 9.40 14.36
C THR A 176 9.07 9.22 14.25
N HIS A 177 8.38 10.16 13.58
CA HIS A 177 6.95 10.03 13.35
C HIS A 177 6.63 8.76 12.56
N ILE A 178 7.43 8.50 11.51
CA ILE A 178 7.33 7.29 10.70
C ILE A 178 7.53 6.04 11.56
N ARG A 179 8.59 5.98 12.37
CA ARG A 179 8.91 4.81 13.22
C ARG A 179 7.82 4.50 14.23
N VAL A 180 7.22 5.52 14.86
CA VAL A 180 6.16 5.34 15.85
C VAL A 180 4.89 4.78 15.20
N VAL A 181 4.46 5.33 14.06
CA VAL A 181 3.28 4.83 13.34
C VAL A 181 3.52 3.46 12.73
N ASP A 182 4.69 3.24 12.11
CA ASP A 182 5.08 1.94 11.58
C ASP A 182 5.05 0.85 12.65
N SER A 183 5.64 1.13 13.82
CA SER A 183 5.65 0.21 14.95
C SER A 183 4.22 -0.11 15.42
N LEU A 184 3.33 0.89 15.52
CA LEU A 184 1.94 0.71 15.90
C LEU A 184 1.20 -0.22 14.90
N LEU A 185 1.35 0.03 13.60
CA LEU A 185 0.68 -0.75 12.55
C LEU A 185 1.21 -2.20 12.50
N LYS A 186 2.53 -2.39 12.61
CA LYS A 186 3.13 -3.73 12.67
C LYS A 186 2.74 -4.49 13.93
N GLN A 187 2.66 -3.81 15.07
CA GLN A 187 2.19 -4.43 16.31
C GLN A 187 0.72 -4.82 16.23
N LEU A 188 -0.13 -4.06 15.53
CA LEU A 188 -1.51 -4.47 15.27
C LEU A 188 -1.56 -5.80 14.51
N ILE A 189 -0.74 -5.96 13.47
CA ILE A 189 -0.62 -7.21 12.70
C ILE A 189 -0.13 -8.35 13.60
N ALA A 190 0.95 -8.13 14.33
CA ALA A 190 1.60 -9.17 15.11
C ALA A 190 0.80 -9.62 16.34
N LEU A 191 0.09 -8.70 17.01
CA LEU A 191 -0.55 -8.97 18.30
C LEU A 191 -2.04 -9.27 18.19
N PHE A 192 -2.70 -8.89 17.09
CA PHE A 192 -4.14 -9.07 16.89
C PHE A 192 -4.51 -9.75 15.56
N PRO A 193 -3.83 -10.84 15.14
CA PRO A 193 -4.14 -11.50 13.86
C PRO A 193 -5.58 -12.02 13.81
N ALA A 194 -6.11 -12.55 14.92
CA ALA A 194 -7.49 -13.04 14.99
C ALA A 194 -8.53 -11.91 14.78
N LYS A 195 -8.28 -10.73 15.37
CA LYS A 195 -9.18 -9.58 15.22
C LYS A 195 -9.09 -8.98 13.82
N LEU A 196 -7.90 -8.97 13.20
CA LEU A 196 -7.77 -8.56 11.80
C LEU A 196 -8.52 -9.51 10.86
N MET A 197 -8.45 -10.82 11.09
CA MET A 197 -9.24 -11.80 10.33
C MET A 197 -10.75 -11.62 10.52
N GLU A 198 -11.20 -11.26 11.73
CA GLU A 198 -12.60 -10.93 12.00
C GLU A 198 -13.05 -9.69 11.22
N ILE A 199 -12.24 -8.62 11.22
CA ILE A 199 -12.52 -7.37 10.48
C ILE A 199 -12.53 -7.62 8.97
N GLU A 200 -11.58 -8.42 8.47
CA GLU A 200 -11.50 -8.85 7.07
C GLU A 200 -12.79 -9.58 6.67
N ARG A 201 -13.18 -10.62 7.41
CA ARG A 201 -14.39 -11.40 7.13
C ARG A 201 -15.65 -10.54 7.14
N ASN A 202 -15.82 -9.68 8.15
CA ASN A 202 -16.99 -8.81 8.23
C ASN A 202 -17.03 -7.81 7.05
N SER A 203 -15.87 -7.33 6.61
CA SER A 203 -15.76 -6.43 5.46
C SER A 203 -16.03 -7.17 4.14
N GLU A 204 -15.64 -8.45 4.02
CA GLU A 204 -15.96 -9.32 2.87
C GLU A 204 -17.47 -9.58 2.75
N ASP A 205 -18.13 -9.90 3.87
CA ASP A 205 -19.58 -10.08 3.92
C ASP A 205 -20.31 -8.78 3.53
N GLU A 206 -19.81 -7.63 4.00
CA GLU A 206 -20.33 -6.31 3.63
C GLU A 206 -20.16 -6.01 2.13
N LEU A 207 -18.99 -6.25 1.57
CA LEU A 207 -18.71 -6.00 0.15
C LEU A 207 -19.54 -6.90 -0.78
N THR A 208 -19.69 -8.17 -0.40
CA THR A 208 -20.56 -9.11 -1.13
C THR A 208 -22.00 -8.61 -1.14
N TRP A 209 -22.49 -8.16 0.02
CA TRP A 209 -23.82 -7.55 0.12
C TRP A 209 -23.97 -6.27 -0.72
N VAL A 210 -22.94 -5.40 -0.76
CA VAL A 210 -22.93 -4.21 -1.62
C VAL A 210 -23.03 -4.58 -3.10
N ASP A 211 -22.33 -5.62 -3.53
CA ASP A 211 -22.40 -6.11 -4.91
C ASP A 211 -23.81 -6.64 -5.25
N GLU A 212 -24.43 -7.40 -4.35
CA GLU A 212 -25.83 -7.83 -4.50
C GLU A 212 -26.83 -6.65 -4.56
N MET A 213 -26.59 -5.58 -3.79
CA MET A 213 -27.43 -4.37 -3.84
C MET A 213 -27.24 -3.64 -5.18
N SER A 214 -26.00 -3.54 -5.64
CA SER A 214 -25.67 -2.93 -6.93
C SER A 214 -26.33 -3.66 -8.10
N GLU A 215 -26.35 -5.00 -8.08
CA GLU A 215 -27.05 -5.83 -9.07
C GLU A 215 -28.56 -5.58 -9.09
N LYS A 216 -29.15 -5.26 -7.93
CA LYS A 216 -30.56 -4.87 -7.77
C LYS A 216 -30.83 -3.39 -8.15
N GLY A 217 -29.81 -2.66 -8.61
CA GLY A 217 -29.91 -1.24 -8.92
C GLY A 217 -30.02 -0.33 -7.70
N GLN A 218 -29.66 -0.83 -6.52
CA GLN A 218 -29.68 -0.09 -5.26
C GLN A 218 -28.27 0.40 -4.91
N GLN A 219 -28.18 1.61 -4.34
CA GLN A 219 -26.92 2.15 -3.85
C GLN A 219 -26.70 1.72 -2.40
N ALA A 220 -25.53 1.16 -2.13
CA ALA A 220 -25.05 0.83 -0.80
C ALA A 220 -23.61 1.36 -0.64
N THR A 221 -23.26 1.83 0.55
CA THR A 221 -21.92 2.36 0.85
C THR A 221 -21.28 1.50 1.93
N PRO A 222 -20.21 0.76 1.61
CA PRO A 222 -19.48 -0.03 2.60
C PRO A 222 -18.65 0.85 3.54
N ALA A 223 -18.40 0.37 4.76
CA ALA A 223 -17.53 1.00 5.74
C ALA A 223 -16.05 0.87 5.39
N LEU A 224 -15.66 -0.18 4.65
CA LEU A 224 -14.30 -0.39 4.11
C LEU A 224 -13.22 -0.41 5.22
N LEU A 225 -13.54 -0.98 6.38
CA LEU A 225 -12.65 -0.96 7.54
C LEU A 225 -11.33 -1.69 7.27
N TYR A 226 -11.41 -2.90 6.70
CA TYR A 226 -10.22 -3.67 6.37
C TYR A 226 -9.41 -3.02 5.24
N GLU A 227 -10.07 -2.54 4.19
CA GLU A 227 -9.40 -1.79 3.11
C GLU A 227 -8.67 -0.56 3.67
N THR A 228 -9.32 0.21 4.55
CA THR A 228 -8.73 1.40 5.17
C THR A 228 -7.47 1.06 5.96
N PHE A 229 -7.45 -0.08 6.66
CA PHE A 229 -6.25 -0.57 7.33
C PHE A 229 -5.12 -0.90 6.34
N LEU A 230 -5.41 -1.64 5.26
CA LEU A 230 -4.41 -1.96 4.23
C LEU A 230 -3.85 -0.70 3.58
N ARG A 231 -4.73 0.25 3.24
CA ARG A 231 -4.37 1.55 2.68
C ARG A 231 -3.58 2.40 3.66
N CYS A 232 -3.84 2.31 4.95
CA CYS A 232 -3.07 3.01 5.98
C CYS A 232 -1.60 2.59 5.96
N VAL A 233 -1.32 1.29 5.83
CA VAL A 233 0.05 0.78 5.68
C VAL A 233 0.64 1.20 4.33
N SER A 234 -0.12 1.07 3.24
CA SER A 234 0.34 1.47 1.91
C SER A 234 0.73 2.95 1.85
N ASP A 235 -0.14 3.85 2.34
CA ASP A 235 0.10 5.30 2.35
C ASP A 235 1.34 5.67 3.18
N LEU A 236 1.58 5.01 4.32
CA LEU A 236 2.79 5.21 5.14
C LEU A 236 4.05 4.92 4.33
N TYR A 237 4.08 3.79 3.63
CA TYR A 237 5.26 3.37 2.87
C TYR A 237 5.40 4.11 1.54
N GLN A 238 4.32 4.63 0.96
CA GLN A 238 4.36 5.49 -0.23
C GLN A 238 4.94 6.89 0.02
N ILE A 239 5.14 7.29 1.28
CA ILE A 239 5.89 8.51 1.63
C ILE A 239 7.29 8.50 1.02
N ALA A 240 7.89 7.32 0.81
CA ALA A 240 9.19 7.19 0.16
C ALA A 240 9.19 7.69 -1.31
N ASP A 241 8.04 7.60 -1.98
CA ASP A 241 7.88 8.02 -3.38
C ASP A 241 7.54 9.51 -3.50
N ASP A 242 7.17 10.17 -2.40
CA ASP A 242 6.83 11.60 -2.40
C ASP A 242 8.11 12.43 -2.66
N PRO A 243 8.14 13.25 -3.73
CA PRO A 243 9.27 14.13 -4.02
C PRO A 243 9.59 15.13 -2.90
N LYS A 244 8.61 15.44 -2.03
CA LYS A 244 8.76 16.38 -0.92
C LYS A 244 9.37 15.76 0.34
N SER A 245 9.39 14.42 0.44
CA SER A 245 9.97 13.74 1.60
C SER A 245 11.49 13.89 1.61
N SER A 246 12.07 14.10 2.80
CA SER A 246 13.52 14.18 2.97
C SER A 246 14.19 12.82 2.70
N GLU A 247 15.45 12.83 2.31
CA GLU A 247 16.21 11.60 2.05
C GLU A 247 16.30 10.71 3.31
N ALA A 248 16.45 11.32 4.49
CA ALA A 248 16.46 10.59 5.75
C ALA A 248 15.14 9.81 5.98
N VAL A 249 14.00 10.43 5.69
CA VAL A 249 12.68 9.79 5.80
C VAL A 249 12.53 8.64 4.80
N LYS A 250 13.01 8.83 3.55
CA LYS A 250 13.00 7.78 2.53
C LYS A 250 13.83 6.58 2.96
N LEU A 251 15.05 6.80 3.42
CA LEU A 251 15.93 5.75 3.95
C LEU A 251 15.30 5.04 5.15
N CYS A 252 14.70 5.79 6.08
CA CYS A 252 13.99 5.21 7.21
C CYS A 252 12.87 4.25 6.76
N ILE A 253 12.07 4.61 5.74
CA ILE A 253 11.00 3.74 5.22
C ILE A 253 11.59 2.47 4.59
N VAL A 254 12.69 2.60 3.85
CA VAL A 254 13.40 1.47 3.23
C VAL A 254 13.91 0.49 4.30
N GLU A 255 14.50 0.99 5.39
CA GLU A 255 14.95 0.16 6.52
C GLU A 255 13.78 -0.57 7.19
N LEU A 256 12.68 0.15 7.46
CA LEU A 256 11.50 -0.42 8.10
C LEU A 256 10.81 -1.48 7.23
N SER A 257 10.95 -1.40 5.91
CA SER A 257 10.36 -2.36 4.96
C SER A 257 10.88 -3.79 5.16
N VAL A 258 12.12 -3.97 5.60
CA VAL A 258 12.77 -5.29 5.77
C VAL A 258 12.00 -6.23 6.72
N ALA A 259 11.26 -5.66 7.67
CA ALA A 259 10.44 -6.41 8.63
C ALA A 259 9.41 -7.34 7.96
N PHE A 260 8.94 -7.02 6.74
CA PHE A 260 7.98 -7.84 5.99
C PHE A 260 8.58 -9.10 5.35
N SER A 261 9.89 -9.32 5.48
CA SER A 261 10.60 -10.48 4.93
C SER A 261 11.48 -11.21 5.94
N THR A 262 11.55 -10.73 7.18
CA THR A 262 12.48 -11.25 8.19
C THR A 262 11.82 -12.31 9.06
N SER A 263 12.56 -13.39 9.35
CA SER A 263 12.10 -14.45 10.25
C SER A 263 11.85 -13.97 11.69
N GLY A 264 12.45 -12.85 12.10
CA GLY A 264 12.15 -12.18 13.37
C GLY A 264 10.77 -11.54 13.44
N SER A 265 10.02 -11.50 12.33
CA SER A 265 8.69 -10.88 12.22
C SER A 265 7.73 -11.81 11.47
N MET A 266 7.65 -13.08 11.91
CA MET A 266 6.87 -14.12 11.23
C MET A 266 5.40 -13.74 10.98
N GLU A 267 4.75 -13.00 11.88
CA GLU A 267 3.35 -12.59 11.66
C GLU A 267 3.21 -11.58 10.52
N LEU A 268 4.22 -10.74 10.25
CA LEU A 268 4.23 -9.86 9.08
C LEU A 268 4.42 -10.66 7.80
N CYS A 269 5.30 -11.67 7.81
CA CYS A 269 5.48 -12.57 6.68
C CYS A 269 4.20 -13.37 6.39
N ARG A 270 3.56 -13.95 7.42
CA ARG A 270 2.29 -14.66 7.29
C ARG A 270 1.18 -13.74 6.83
N PHE A 271 1.17 -12.49 7.29
CA PHE A 271 0.25 -11.47 6.79
C PHE A 271 0.47 -11.27 5.29
N ALA A 272 1.68 -10.96 4.83
CA ALA A 272 1.98 -10.84 3.40
C ALA A 272 1.57 -12.06 2.57
N GLU A 273 1.76 -13.29 3.10
CA GLU A 273 1.34 -14.54 2.46
C GLU A 273 -0.17 -14.68 2.27
N ARG A 274 -1.00 -13.99 3.07
CA ARG A 274 -2.47 -13.98 2.93
C ARG A 274 -2.94 -13.32 1.65
N ALA A 275 -2.10 -12.50 1.01
CA ALA A 275 -2.43 -11.89 -0.28
C ALA A 275 -2.72 -12.93 -1.39
N ARG A 276 -2.30 -14.18 -1.18
CA ARG A 276 -2.58 -15.31 -2.08
C ARG A 276 -3.99 -15.84 -1.96
N LEU A 277 -4.67 -15.60 -0.84
CA LEU A 277 -6.01 -16.12 -0.62
C LEU A 277 -7.01 -15.42 -1.55
N PRO A 278 -8.15 -16.06 -1.86
CA PRO A 278 -9.18 -15.42 -2.66
C PRO A 278 -9.90 -14.40 -1.80
N HIS A 279 -9.79 -13.13 -2.19
CA HIS A 279 -10.45 -11.99 -1.53
C HIS A 279 -11.43 -11.33 -2.49
N HIS A 280 -12.42 -10.61 -1.96
CA HIS A 280 -13.17 -9.67 -2.78
C HIS A 280 -12.21 -8.67 -3.44
N VAL A 281 -12.50 -8.28 -4.68
CA VAL A 281 -11.59 -7.51 -5.54
C VAL A 281 -11.09 -6.21 -4.90
N VAL A 282 -11.90 -5.57 -4.06
CA VAL A 282 -11.52 -4.37 -3.29
C VAL A 282 -10.37 -4.66 -2.32
N HIS A 283 -10.47 -5.74 -1.56
CA HIS A 283 -9.40 -6.14 -0.64
C HIS A 283 -8.19 -6.68 -1.39
N ALA A 284 -8.39 -7.49 -2.44
CA ALA A 284 -7.30 -8.00 -3.26
C ALA A 284 -6.43 -6.85 -3.81
N VAL A 285 -7.06 -5.82 -4.39
CA VAL A 285 -6.35 -4.63 -4.89
C VAL A 285 -5.61 -3.90 -3.76
N ALA A 286 -6.28 -3.63 -2.63
CA ALA A 286 -5.65 -2.92 -1.52
C ALA A 286 -4.47 -3.72 -0.90
N TYR A 287 -4.55 -5.05 -0.89
CA TYR A 287 -3.48 -5.91 -0.41
C TYR A 287 -2.26 -5.86 -1.33
N LEU A 288 -2.48 -5.97 -2.64
CA LEU A 288 -1.40 -5.90 -3.62
C LEU A 288 -0.76 -4.50 -3.65
N ASP A 289 -1.56 -3.44 -3.49
CA ASP A 289 -1.05 -2.06 -3.33
C ASP A 289 -0.20 -1.92 -2.06
N LEU A 290 -0.59 -2.55 -0.95
CA LEU A 290 0.23 -2.63 0.27
C LEU A 290 1.54 -3.35 -0.03
N LEU A 291 1.50 -4.51 -0.69
CA LEU A 291 2.71 -5.28 -1.02
C LEU A 291 3.66 -4.48 -1.93
N CYS A 292 3.13 -3.76 -2.92
CA CYS A 292 3.93 -2.84 -3.75
C CYS A 292 4.59 -1.76 -2.89
N ALA A 293 3.85 -1.16 -1.94
CA ALA A 293 4.36 -0.08 -1.10
C ALA A 293 5.45 -0.56 -0.12
N VAL A 294 5.30 -1.73 0.50
CA VAL A 294 6.29 -2.26 1.46
C VAL A 294 7.53 -2.87 0.78
N CYS A 295 7.42 -3.22 -0.50
CA CYS A 295 8.53 -3.76 -1.29
C CYS A 295 9.53 -2.66 -1.65
N ARG A 296 10.50 -2.40 -0.77
CA ARG A 296 11.51 -1.33 -0.92
C ARG A 296 12.95 -1.82 -0.99
N THR A 297 13.16 -3.11 -0.79
CA THR A 297 14.50 -3.72 -0.79
C THR A 297 14.47 -4.99 -1.63
N ARG A 298 15.64 -5.39 -2.15
CA ARG A 298 15.81 -6.68 -2.82
C ARG A 298 15.36 -7.85 -1.94
N GLN A 299 15.62 -7.78 -0.64
CA GLN A 299 15.23 -8.84 0.30
C GLN A 299 13.71 -9.03 0.36
N VAL A 300 12.95 -7.93 0.45
CA VAL A 300 11.48 -8.00 0.44
C VAL A 300 10.96 -8.44 -0.92
N ALA A 301 11.55 -7.95 -2.02
CA ALA A 301 11.20 -8.37 -3.37
C ALA A 301 11.38 -9.88 -3.59
N SER A 302 12.53 -10.42 -3.15
CA SER A 302 12.83 -11.86 -3.22
C SER A 302 11.85 -12.70 -2.39
N PHE A 303 11.52 -12.25 -1.18
CA PHE A 303 10.50 -12.90 -0.36
C PHE A 303 9.12 -12.89 -1.04
N LEU A 304 8.67 -11.74 -1.55
CA LEU A 304 7.38 -11.65 -2.23
C LEU A 304 7.35 -12.47 -3.51
N PHE A 305 8.45 -12.52 -4.26
CA PHE A 305 8.59 -13.41 -5.41
C PHE A 305 8.32 -14.86 -5.01
N ASP A 306 9.00 -15.35 -3.97
CA ASP A 306 8.86 -16.71 -3.45
C ASP A 306 7.44 -17.03 -2.96
N VAL A 307 6.80 -16.08 -2.28
CA VAL A 307 5.40 -16.21 -1.80
C VAL A 307 4.49 -16.63 -2.96
N PHE A 308 4.55 -15.93 -4.08
CA PHE A 308 3.66 -16.14 -5.23
C PHE A 308 4.18 -17.17 -6.25
N ALA A 309 5.49 -17.48 -6.24
CA ALA A 309 6.08 -18.52 -7.08
C ALA A 309 5.77 -19.94 -6.58
N ARG A 310 5.69 -20.12 -5.25
CA ARG A 310 5.45 -21.42 -4.61
C ARG A 310 3.98 -21.72 -4.33
N ALA A 311 3.05 -21.08 -5.04
CA ALA A 311 1.62 -21.36 -4.91
C ALA A 311 1.35 -22.84 -5.28
N PRO A 312 0.76 -23.66 -4.39
CA PRO A 312 0.49 -25.06 -4.68
C PRO A 312 -0.46 -25.16 -5.87
N ALA A 313 -0.06 -25.87 -6.93
CA ALA A 313 -0.87 -26.05 -8.14
C ALA A 313 -2.22 -26.79 -7.94
N HIS A 314 -2.48 -27.30 -6.73
CA HIS A 314 -3.66 -28.09 -6.37
C HIS A 314 -4.49 -27.48 -5.23
N ASP A 315 -4.14 -26.28 -4.76
CA ASP A 315 -4.97 -25.55 -3.81
C ASP A 315 -5.80 -24.52 -4.58
N ASP A 316 -7.03 -24.91 -4.95
CA ASP A 316 -7.97 -24.16 -5.82
C ASP A 316 -8.25 -22.72 -5.37
N GLY A 317 -7.84 -22.34 -4.15
CA GLY A 317 -8.01 -20.99 -3.61
C GLY A 317 -6.80 -20.06 -3.77
N SER A 318 -5.60 -20.55 -4.04
CA SER A 318 -4.39 -19.72 -3.96
C SER A 318 -3.99 -19.07 -5.30
N VAL A 319 -3.82 -17.75 -5.31
CA VAL A 319 -3.37 -16.99 -6.49
C VAL A 319 -1.85 -16.81 -6.46
N GLY A 320 -1.20 -16.99 -7.62
CA GLY A 320 0.24 -16.87 -7.80
C GLY A 320 0.62 -16.40 -9.20
N TRP A 321 1.92 -16.36 -9.51
CA TRP A 321 2.40 -15.85 -10.80
C TRP A 321 1.83 -16.61 -12.00
N ASP A 322 1.73 -17.94 -11.91
CA ASP A 322 1.17 -18.76 -12.99
C ASP A 322 -0.30 -18.42 -13.29
N HIS A 323 -1.10 -18.19 -12.25
CA HIS A 323 -2.50 -17.78 -12.38
C HIS A 323 -2.62 -16.45 -13.13
N VAL A 324 -1.78 -15.47 -12.81
CA VAL A 324 -1.76 -14.17 -13.50
C VAL A 324 -1.39 -14.32 -14.98
N MET A 325 -0.36 -15.12 -15.29
CA MET A 325 0.07 -15.35 -16.69
C MET A 325 -1.00 -16.11 -17.49
N THR A 326 -1.69 -17.06 -16.86
CA THR A 326 -2.82 -17.79 -17.45
C THR A 326 -4.03 -16.88 -17.68
N ALA A 327 -4.31 -15.96 -16.76
CA ALA A 327 -5.35 -14.95 -16.94
C ALA A 327 -5.03 -14.03 -18.13
N LEU A 328 -3.79 -13.53 -18.25
CA LEU A 328 -3.36 -12.71 -19.39
C LEU A 328 -3.58 -13.41 -20.73
N ARG A 329 -3.14 -14.66 -20.88
CA ARG A 329 -3.38 -15.47 -22.09
C ARG A 329 -4.87 -15.66 -22.37
N SER A 330 -5.68 -15.81 -21.32
CA SER A 330 -7.14 -15.96 -21.46
C SER A 330 -7.79 -14.68 -21.99
N TYR A 331 -7.36 -13.50 -21.50
CA TYR A 331 -7.81 -12.22 -22.04
C TYR A 331 -7.33 -11.95 -23.45
N GLU A 332 -6.07 -12.28 -23.76
CA GLU A 332 -5.56 -12.19 -25.13
C GLU A 332 -6.48 -12.96 -26.09
N ARG A 333 -6.79 -14.23 -25.77
CA ARG A 333 -7.67 -15.06 -26.59
C ARG A 333 -9.07 -14.45 -26.69
N LEU A 334 -9.66 -14.05 -25.57
CA LEU A 334 -11.00 -13.46 -25.53
C LEU A 334 -11.13 -12.21 -26.43
N PHE A 335 -10.11 -11.35 -26.45
CA PHE A 335 -10.11 -10.13 -27.25
C PHE A 335 -9.67 -10.34 -28.71
N ARG A 336 -8.99 -11.45 -29.03
CA ARG A 336 -8.61 -11.83 -30.40
C ARG A 336 -9.68 -12.67 -31.11
N GLU A 337 -10.55 -13.37 -30.37
CA GLU A 337 -11.65 -14.14 -30.94
C GLU A 337 -12.55 -13.23 -31.78
N ARG A 338 -12.49 -13.39 -33.11
CA ARG A 338 -13.35 -12.67 -34.06
C ARG A 338 -14.77 -13.22 -33.93
N PRO A 339 -15.82 -12.38 -33.84
CA PRO A 339 -17.19 -12.83 -33.98
C PRO A 339 -17.42 -13.23 -35.44
N GLY A 340 -17.15 -14.50 -35.76
CA GLY A 340 -17.20 -15.01 -37.14
C GLY A 340 -16.80 -16.48 -37.25
N GLY A 341 -17.34 -17.33 -36.38
CA GLY A 341 -17.29 -18.77 -36.59
C GLY A 341 -18.33 -19.18 -37.63
N THR A 342 -17.91 -19.68 -38.78
CA THR A 342 -18.80 -20.43 -39.68
C THR A 342 -19.33 -21.65 -38.96
N SER A 343 -20.62 -21.63 -38.62
CA SER A 343 -21.37 -22.83 -38.25
C SER A 343 -21.25 -23.86 -39.38
N VAL A 344 -20.96 -25.12 -39.03
CA VAL A 344 -20.97 -26.29 -39.94
C VAL A 344 -22.36 -26.47 -40.59
N PHE A 345 -23.39 -25.85 -40.02
CA PHE A 345 -24.73 -25.76 -40.58
C PHE A 345 -25.02 -24.33 -41.04
N GLY A 346 -24.51 -23.95 -42.22
CA GLY A 346 -25.08 -23.02 -43.23
C GLY A 346 -25.83 -21.73 -42.84
N HIS A 347 -25.89 -21.34 -41.58
CA HIS A 347 -26.55 -20.16 -41.07
C HIS A 347 -25.46 -19.25 -40.52
N SER A 348 -25.12 -18.23 -41.32
CA SER A 348 -24.40 -17.07 -40.87
C SER A 348 -25.18 -16.45 -39.72
N LEU A 349 -24.69 -16.63 -38.49
CA LEU A 349 -25.08 -15.76 -37.39
C LEU A 349 -24.57 -14.38 -37.79
N THR A 350 -25.47 -13.45 -38.08
CA THR A 350 -25.12 -12.05 -38.29
C THR A 350 -24.24 -11.61 -37.13
N ALA A 351 -23.02 -11.14 -37.42
CA ALA A 351 -22.01 -10.69 -36.46
C ALA A 351 -22.47 -9.53 -35.53
N GLN A 352 -23.75 -9.15 -35.57
CA GLN A 352 -24.36 -8.04 -34.86
C GLN A 352 -24.90 -8.38 -33.46
N GLN A 353 -24.81 -9.64 -32.99
CA GLN A 353 -25.46 -10.03 -31.72
C GLN A 353 -24.55 -10.66 -30.65
N LEU A 354 -23.24 -10.83 -30.89
CA LEU A 354 -22.34 -11.25 -29.81
C LEU A 354 -21.85 -10.04 -29.00
N PRO A 355 -21.89 -10.10 -27.66
CA PRO A 355 -21.35 -9.04 -26.82
C PRO A 355 -19.88 -8.80 -27.14
N LYS A 356 -19.50 -7.52 -27.31
CA LYS A 356 -18.09 -7.14 -27.39
C LYS A 356 -17.39 -7.59 -26.10
N ALA A 357 -16.20 -8.18 -26.20
CA ALA A 357 -15.40 -8.50 -25.03
C ALA A 357 -15.15 -7.23 -24.19
N VAL A 358 -15.44 -7.31 -22.89
CA VAL A 358 -15.27 -6.22 -21.93
C VAL A 358 -14.59 -6.79 -20.68
N ILE A 359 -13.61 -6.05 -20.15
CA ILE A 359 -13.05 -6.31 -18.82
C ILE A 359 -13.81 -5.43 -17.84
N PRO A 360 -14.51 -5.99 -16.84
CA PRO A 360 -15.10 -5.22 -15.75
C PRO A 360 -14.09 -4.24 -15.12
N PRO A 361 -14.46 -2.99 -14.80
CA PRO A 361 -13.52 -2.01 -14.27
C PRO A 361 -12.79 -2.46 -12.99
N LYS A 362 -13.49 -3.12 -12.07
CA LYS A 362 -12.89 -3.66 -10.84
C LYS A 362 -11.82 -4.71 -11.15
N GLU A 363 -12.10 -5.59 -12.10
CA GLU A 363 -11.18 -6.65 -12.53
C GLU A 363 -9.97 -6.09 -13.28
N LEU A 364 -10.18 -5.07 -14.13
CA LEU A 364 -9.11 -4.35 -14.81
C LEU A 364 -8.12 -3.72 -13.81
N ILE A 365 -8.63 -3.10 -12.75
CA ILE A 365 -7.79 -2.55 -11.67
C ILE A 365 -6.99 -3.69 -11.01
N GLY A 366 -7.65 -4.81 -10.66
CA GLY A 366 -6.99 -5.99 -10.10
C GLY A 366 -5.83 -6.51 -10.95
N LEU A 367 -6.03 -6.66 -12.26
CA LEU A 367 -4.99 -7.09 -13.20
C LEU A 367 -3.82 -6.11 -13.23
N ILE A 368 -4.10 -4.81 -13.32
CA ILE A 368 -3.08 -3.77 -13.34
C ILE A 368 -2.26 -3.79 -12.04
N THR A 369 -2.91 -3.98 -10.88
CA THR A 369 -2.20 -4.04 -9.60
C THR A 369 -1.31 -5.28 -9.49
N TRP A 370 -1.74 -6.44 -9.99
CA TRP A 370 -0.88 -7.62 -10.11
C TRP A 370 0.36 -7.38 -10.99
N ILE A 371 0.16 -6.72 -12.14
CA ILE A 371 1.26 -6.37 -13.04
C ILE A 371 2.22 -5.37 -12.37
N ASN A 372 1.70 -4.40 -11.61
CA ASN A 372 2.52 -3.46 -10.85
C ASN A 372 3.32 -4.15 -9.74
N LEU A 373 2.77 -5.16 -9.07
CA LEU A 373 3.51 -5.96 -8.10
C LEU A 373 4.64 -6.74 -8.77
N CYS A 374 4.35 -7.41 -9.89
CA CYS A 374 5.37 -8.09 -10.70
C CYS A 374 6.49 -7.13 -11.12
N ARG A 375 6.13 -5.93 -11.63
CA ARG A 375 7.08 -4.88 -11.99
C ARG A 375 7.94 -4.46 -10.79
N THR A 376 7.33 -4.26 -9.62
CA THR A 376 8.02 -3.80 -8.41
C THR A 376 9.04 -4.85 -7.92
N VAL A 377 8.66 -6.13 -7.91
CA VAL A 377 9.56 -7.24 -7.60
C VAL A 377 10.72 -7.27 -8.59
N VAL A 378 10.40 -7.26 -9.89
CA VAL A 378 11.38 -7.25 -10.97
C VAL A 378 12.26 -6.02 -10.93
N ASP A 379 11.83 -4.86 -10.46
CA ASP A 379 12.70 -3.67 -10.39
C ASP A 379 13.75 -3.75 -9.27
N LEU A 380 13.53 -4.60 -8.26
CA LEU A 380 14.35 -4.68 -7.05
C LEU A 380 15.16 -5.99 -6.94
N ASP A 381 14.75 -7.06 -7.62
CA ASP A 381 15.42 -8.35 -7.57
C ASP A 381 15.73 -8.90 -8.97
N ASP A 382 17.02 -8.92 -9.32
CA ASP A 382 17.52 -9.40 -10.61
C ASP A 382 17.31 -10.90 -10.79
N ASP A 383 17.44 -11.69 -9.72
CA ASP A 383 17.27 -13.15 -9.80
C ASP A 383 15.81 -13.49 -10.13
N ALA A 384 14.86 -12.83 -9.46
CA ALA A 384 13.44 -12.96 -9.78
C ALA A 384 13.14 -12.55 -11.23
N ALA A 385 13.76 -11.46 -11.71
CA ALA A 385 13.62 -11.00 -13.10
C ALA A 385 14.11 -12.04 -14.12
N GLU A 386 15.23 -12.70 -13.83
CA GLU A 386 15.75 -13.80 -14.65
C GLU A 386 14.74 -14.96 -14.70
N VAL A 387 14.22 -15.40 -13.55
CA VAL A 387 13.22 -16.48 -13.51
C VAL A 387 11.96 -16.11 -14.28
N PHE A 388 11.45 -14.88 -14.18
CA PHE A 388 10.31 -14.43 -14.98
C PHE A 388 10.56 -14.54 -16.50
N ILE A 389 11.81 -14.32 -16.94
CA ILE A 389 12.18 -14.42 -18.35
C ILE A 389 12.41 -15.86 -18.79
N GLU A 390 12.93 -16.73 -17.91
CA GLU A 390 13.30 -18.09 -18.25
C GLU A 390 12.19 -19.14 -18.06
N GLU A 391 11.26 -18.91 -17.13
CA GLU A 391 10.22 -19.87 -16.80
C GLU A 391 9.25 -20.05 -17.97
N ARG A 392 9.32 -21.23 -18.60
CA ARG A 392 8.58 -21.56 -19.82
C ARG A 392 7.08 -21.68 -19.56
N GLN A 393 6.66 -22.09 -18.37
CA GLN A 393 5.24 -22.18 -18.03
C GLN A 393 4.60 -20.79 -17.96
N TRP A 394 5.34 -19.82 -17.42
CA TRP A 394 4.88 -18.44 -17.33
C TRP A 394 4.91 -17.75 -18.69
N ALA A 395 5.96 -17.98 -19.50
CA ALA A 395 6.11 -17.41 -20.84
C ALA A 395 5.78 -15.90 -20.85
N VAL A 396 6.36 -15.16 -19.90
CA VAL A 396 5.92 -13.80 -19.53
C VAL A 396 5.91 -12.84 -20.72
N LEU A 397 6.92 -12.92 -21.60
CA LEU A 397 6.99 -12.06 -22.78
C LEU A 397 5.82 -12.31 -23.74
N ASP A 398 5.47 -13.58 -23.98
CA ASP A 398 4.36 -13.93 -24.88
C ASP A 398 3.01 -13.59 -24.25
N ALA A 399 2.83 -13.87 -22.96
CA ALA A 399 1.60 -13.52 -22.24
C ALA A 399 1.37 -12.00 -22.22
N ALA A 400 2.40 -11.21 -21.91
CA ALA A 400 2.30 -9.76 -21.83
C ALA A 400 2.15 -9.12 -23.23
N LEU A 401 3.03 -9.43 -24.18
CA LEU A 401 3.01 -8.80 -25.51
C LEU A 401 1.84 -9.29 -26.37
N GLY A 402 1.37 -10.52 -26.14
CA GLY A 402 0.12 -11.03 -26.70
C GLY A 402 -1.05 -10.13 -26.33
N VAL A 403 -1.23 -9.84 -25.03
CA VAL A 403 -2.27 -8.91 -24.54
C VAL A 403 -2.06 -7.49 -25.08
N VAL A 404 -0.83 -6.97 -25.12
CA VAL A 404 -0.54 -5.62 -25.67
C VAL A 404 -0.95 -5.50 -27.14
N SER A 405 -0.76 -6.57 -27.92
CA SER A 405 -1.16 -6.60 -29.34
C SER A 405 -2.68 -6.77 -29.56
N ALA A 406 -3.43 -7.18 -28.54
CA ALA A 406 -4.88 -7.37 -28.59
C ALA A 406 -5.63 -6.04 -28.36
N PRO A 407 -6.90 -5.92 -28.76
CA PRO A 407 -7.71 -4.69 -28.59
C PRO A 407 -8.23 -4.51 -27.14
N VAL A 408 -7.34 -4.60 -26.16
CA VAL A 408 -7.64 -4.43 -24.71
C VAL A 408 -7.62 -2.95 -24.29
N PRO A 409 -8.07 -2.61 -23.06
CA PRO A 409 -7.98 -1.24 -22.52
C PRO A 409 -6.55 -0.70 -22.48
N LEU A 410 -6.39 0.58 -22.84
CA LEU A 410 -5.07 1.26 -22.90
C LEU A 410 -4.30 1.23 -21.56
N PRO A 411 -4.94 1.41 -20.38
CA PRO A 411 -4.21 1.33 -19.10
C PRO A 411 -3.54 -0.03 -18.85
N LEU A 412 -4.19 -1.13 -19.28
CA LEU A 412 -3.61 -2.48 -19.17
C LEU A 412 -2.37 -2.63 -20.04
N LYS A 413 -2.41 -2.12 -21.28
CA LYS A 413 -1.26 -2.12 -22.19
C LYS A 413 -0.10 -1.33 -21.60
N GLY A 414 -0.38 -0.13 -21.09
CA GLY A 414 0.63 0.70 -20.44
C GLY A 414 1.26 0.05 -19.21
N ALA A 415 0.49 -0.69 -18.39
CA ALA A 415 1.03 -1.43 -17.26
C ALA A 415 1.96 -2.57 -17.71
N LEU A 416 1.53 -3.37 -18.69
CA LEU A 416 2.33 -4.47 -19.25
C LEU A 416 3.61 -3.98 -19.91
N LEU A 417 3.56 -2.90 -20.70
CA LEU A 417 4.75 -2.30 -21.30
C LEU A 417 5.73 -1.79 -20.24
N ARG A 418 5.26 -1.25 -19.11
CA ARG A 418 6.14 -0.88 -17.99
C ARG A 418 6.78 -2.10 -17.32
N LEU A 419 6.09 -3.23 -17.22
CA LEU A 419 6.70 -4.51 -16.77
C LEU A 419 7.78 -4.97 -17.75
N ILE A 420 7.52 -4.93 -19.06
CA ILE A 420 8.51 -5.25 -20.09
C ILE A 420 9.72 -4.31 -20.01
N ALA A 421 9.49 -3.02 -19.75
CA ALA A 421 10.56 -2.05 -19.57
C ALA A 421 11.44 -2.35 -18.34
N ALA A 422 10.84 -2.84 -17.24
CA ALA A 422 11.58 -3.27 -16.06
C ALA A 422 12.46 -4.50 -16.37
N LEU A 423 11.91 -5.50 -17.06
CA LEU A 423 12.67 -6.67 -17.52
C LEU A 423 13.80 -6.30 -18.50
N ALA A 424 13.55 -5.32 -19.38
CA ALA A 424 14.52 -4.82 -20.36
C ALA A 424 15.72 -4.07 -19.76
N LYS A 425 15.71 -3.75 -18.45
CA LYS A 425 16.88 -3.16 -17.78
C LYS A 425 18.10 -4.09 -17.74
N ARG A 426 17.92 -5.38 -18.05
CA ARG A 426 18.99 -6.39 -18.07
C ARG A 426 19.43 -6.65 -19.50
N GLU A 427 20.74 -6.63 -19.72
CA GLU A 427 21.35 -6.85 -21.03
C GLU A 427 20.99 -8.23 -21.60
N LEU A 428 21.04 -9.27 -20.76
CA LEU A 428 20.72 -10.67 -21.14
C LEU A 428 19.29 -10.83 -21.68
N SER A 429 18.35 -10.02 -21.18
CA SER A 429 16.94 -10.07 -21.59
C SER A 429 16.64 -9.20 -22.81
N ALA A 430 17.47 -8.20 -23.11
CA ALA A 430 17.20 -7.17 -24.11
C ALA A 430 17.02 -7.77 -25.52
N HIS A 431 17.88 -8.69 -25.95
CA HIS A 431 17.77 -9.33 -27.27
C HIS A 431 16.47 -10.15 -27.41
N ARG A 432 16.10 -10.89 -26.35
CA ARG A 432 14.86 -11.68 -26.31
C ARG A 432 13.63 -10.77 -26.40
N ILE A 433 13.67 -9.61 -25.72
CA ILE A 433 12.59 -8.63 -25.76
C ILE A 433 12.47 -8.01 -27.15
N TRP A 434 13.57 -7.59 -27.80
CA TRP A 434 13.52 -7.11 -29.20
C TRP A 434 12.89 -8.14 -30.15
N THR A 435 13.31 -9.40 -30.02
CA THR A 435 12.77 -10.49 -30.84
C THR A 435 11.27 -10.67 -30.59
N ALA A 436 10.84 -10.62 -29.33
CA ALA A 436 9.43 -10.76 -28.97
C ALA A 436 8.58 -9.57 -29.44
N LEU A 437 9.07 -8.33 -29.33
CA LEU A 437 8.40 -7.12 -29.86
C LEU A 437 8.13 -7.24 -31.36
N ASN A 438 9.10 -7.78 -32.12
CA ASN A 438 8.96 -8.01 -33.54
C ASN A 438 7.99 -9.17 -33.84
N ALA A 439 8.09 -10.28 -33.09
CA ALA A 439 7.21 -11.43 -33.24
C ALA A 439 5.72 -11.10 -33.03
N HIS A 440 5.42 -10.21 -32.07
CA HIS A 440 4.07 -9.71 -31.79
C HIS A 440 3.65 -8.52 -32.67
N GLN A 441 4.49 -8.12 -33.63
CA GLN A 441 4.21 -7.07 -34.62
C GLN A 441 3.80 -5.71 -34.03
N LEU A 442 4.31 -5.36 -32.84
CA LEU A 442 3.88 -4.17 -32.11
C LEU A 442 4.29 -2.85 -32.77
N CYS A 443 5.41 -2.84 -33.48
CA CYS A 443 5.86 -1.70 -34.28
C CYS A 443 6.19 -2.19 -35.69
N THR A 444 5.21 -2.19 -36.59
CA THR A 444 5.37 -2.71 -37.96
C THR A 444 4.81 -1.74 -39.00
N PHE A 445 5.01 -2.06 -40.28
CA PHE A 445 4.45 -1.32 -41.40
C PHE A 445 3.74 -2.28 -42.36
N ALA A 446 2.63 -1.84 -42.92
CA ALA A 446 1.96 -2.51 -44.01
C ALA A 446 2.77 -2.36 -45.32
N GLU A 447 2.46 -3.17 -46.32
CA GLU A 447 3.11 -3.11 -47.65
C GLU A 447 3.01 -1.72 -48.31
N ASN A 448 1.97 -0.96 -47.99
CA ASN A 448 1.76 0.40 -48.48
C ASN A 448 2.50 1.48 -47.66
N GLY A 449 3.32 1.09 -46.69
CA GLY A 449 4.07 2.00 -45.81
C GLY A 449 3.28 2.55 -44.62
N ALA A 450 2.01 2.15 -44.45
CA ALA A 450 1.23 2.59 -43.29
C ALA A 450 1.78 1.95 -42.01
N LEU A 451 1.93 2.76 -40.95
CA LEU A 451 2.37 2.27 -39.65
C LEU A 451 1.24 1.44 -39.01
N LEU A 452 1.60 0.31 -38.40
CA LEU A 452 0.68 -0.65 -37.77
C LEU A 452 1.05 -0.89 -36.31
N GLY A 453 0.16 -1.54 -35.57
CA GLY A 453 0.38 -1.84 -34.16
C GLY A 453 0.19 -0.61 -33.29
N LEU A 454 1.17 -0.34 -32.42
CA LEU A 454 1.09 0.74 -31.42
C LEU A 454 1.05 2.13 -32.05
N GLN A 455 1.70 2.34 -33.21
CA GLN A 455 1.66 3.61 -33.93
C GLN A 455 0.25 3.93 -34.43
N LYS A 456 -0.41 2.93 -35.02
CA LYS A 456 -1.80 3.06 -35.46
C LYS A 456 -2.74 3.27 -34.27
N GLU A 457 -2.50 2.57 -33.18
CA GLU A 457 -3.28 2.71 -31.94
C GLU A 457 -3.15 4.10 -31.31
N LEU A 458 -1.96 4.71 -31.37
CA LEU A 458 -1.76 6.09 -30.93
C LEU A 458 -2.68 7.05 -31.68
N GLU A 459 -2.70 6.97 -33.01
CA GLU A 459 -3.49 7.86 -33.87
C GLU A 459 -5.00 7.60 -33.74
N GLU A 460 -5.42 6.34 -33.71
CA GLU A 460 -6.84 5.99 -33.76
C GLU A 460 -7.52 5.93 -32.39
N ARG A 461 -6.79 5.54 -31.33
CA ARG A 461 -7.34 5.31 -29.99
C ARG A 461 -6.81 6.30 -28.96
N GLU A 462 -5.50 6.36 -28.73
CA GLU A 462 -4.94 7.19 -27.64
C GLU A 462 -5.28 8.68 -27.83
N CYS A 463 -5.13 9.20 -29.05
CA CYS A 463 -5.51 10.58 -29.38
C CYS A 463 -7.01 10.84 -29.25
N THR A 464 -7.86 9.86 -29.60
CA THR A 464 -9.32 9.97 -29.51
C THR A 464 -9.81 9.91 -28.06
N GLU A 465 -9.20 9.04 -27.25
CA GLU A 465 -9.56 8.79 -25.85
C GLU A 465 -8.82 9.74 -24.88
N GLU A 466 -7.88 10.56 -25.38
CA GLU A 466 -6.97 11.42 -24.58
C GLU A 466 -6.20 10.66 -23.48
N MET A 467 -5.91 9.37 -23.73
CA MET A 467 -5.18 8.49 -22.81
C MET A 467 -3.91 7.95 -23.48
N PHE A 468 -2.75 8.27 -22.94
CA PHE A 468 -1.43 7.99 -23.54
C PHE A 468 -0.63 6.90 -22.79
N ASP A 469 -1.31 6.01 -22.06
CA ASP A 469 -0.69 4.96 -21.25
C ASP A 469 0.20 4.00 -22.05
N THR A 470 -0.23 3.65 -23.27
CA THR A 470 0.47 2.71 -24.13
C THR A 470 1.73 3.36 -24.69
N SER A 471 1.60 4.58 -25.22
CA SER A 471 2.75 5.37 -25.70
C SER A 471 3.79 5.62 -24.61
N LEU A 472 3.36 6.01 -23.41
CA LEU A 472 4.27 6.21 -22.28
C LEU A 472 4.96 4.90 -21.88
N GLY A 473 4.22 3.79 -21.84
CA GLY A 473 4.77 2.46 -21.62
C GLY A 473 5.85 2.09 -22.64
N LEU A 474 5.59 2.33 -23.94
CA LEU A 474 6.55 2.07 -25.01
C LEU A 474 7.81 2.91 -24.88
N VAL A 475 7.70 4.19 -24.49
CA VAL A 475 8.86 5.06 -24.22
C VAL A 475 9.74 4.47 -23.11
N HIS A 476 9.14 3.92 -22.05
CA HIS A 476 9.91 3.23 -21.01
C HIS A 476 10.64 2.00 -21.56
N VAL A 477 9.98 1.18 -22.40
CA VAL A 477 10.60 0.00 -23.03
C VAL A 477 11.81 0.42 -23.87
N LEU A 478 11.63 1.41 -24.75
CA LEU A 478 12.70 1.92 -25.62
C LEU A 478 13.84 2.51 -24.80
N ARG A 479 13.54 3.27 -23.75
CA ARG A 479 14.56 3.82 -22.85
C ARG A 479 15.42 2.73 -22.21
N SER A 480 14.80 1.65 -21.72
CA SER A 480 15.53 0.53 -21.13
C SER A 480 16.37 -0.21 -22.18
N LEU A 481 15.79 -0.55 -23.34
CA LEU A 481 16.50 -1.29 -24.39
C LEU A 481 17.67 -0.49 -24.98
N LEU A 482 17.50 0.81 -25.20
CA LEU A 482 18.53 1.69 -25.75
C LEU A 482 19.58 2.14 -24.73
N SER A 483 19.43 1.78 -23.45
CA SER A 483 20.42 2.10 -22.42
C SER A 483 21.64 1.17 -22.43
N HIS A 484 21.55 0.03 -23.13
CA HIS A 484 22.64 -0.94 -23.25
C HIS A 484 23.66 -0.47 -24.29
N SER A 485 24.93 -0.36 -23.89
CA SER A 485 26.01 0.17 -24.73
C SER A 485 26.45 -0.77 -25.86
N HIS A 486 26.00 -2.03 -25.82
CA HIS A 486 26.28 -3.07 -26.81
C HIS A 486 24.99 -3.84 -27.07
N MET A 487 24.29 -3.53 -28.17
CA MET A 487 23.23 -4.37 -28.72
C MET A 487 23.63 -4.85 -30.11
#